data_AF-A0A4V0BVD7-F1
#
_entry.id   AF-A0A4V0BVD7-F1
#
_cell.length_a   1.000
_cell.length_b   1.000
_cell.length_c   1.000
_cell.angle_alpha   90.00
_cell.angle_beta   90.00
_cell.angle_gamma   90.00
#
_symmetry.space_group_name_H-M   'P 1'
#
loop_
_entity.id
_entity.type
_entity.pdbx_description
1 polymer ?
#
loop_
_entity_poly.entity_id
_entity_poly.type
_entity_poly.pdbx_seq_one_letter_code
_entity_poly.pdbx_strand_id
1 'polypeptide(L)'
;MPDFSVESKTLRDVMCFSSKHADDAVRGVGGSGRTERNLEAVLEKAKKGEPLRTYQERLNQTPVNEGHWTGERGESTFVSNKDEVRKILDDVNLEGIEYENAIPDFSPVSKGEVKITDMGIDRNANFRQADELLGRELGKTR
;
A
#
# COMPACT_ATOMS: atom_id res chain seq x y z
N MET A 1 -6.06 6.33 -12.63
CA MET A 1 -6.56 6.75 -11.30
C MET A 1 -5.85 5.85 -10.28
N PRO A 2 -5.23 6.35 -9.19
CA PRO A 2 -4.49 5.45 -8.31
C PRO A 2 -5.49 4.62 -7.51
N ASP A 3 -5.32 3.31 -7.61
CA ASP A 3 -5.97 2.28 -6.83
C ASP A 3 -5.25 2.15 -5.49
N PHE A 4 -5.98 2.05 -4.39
CA PHE A 4 -5.41 1.87 -3.07
C PHE A 4 -6.29 0.94 -2.25
N SER A 5 -5.88 -0.33 -2.21
CA SER A 5 -6.51 -1.41 -1.46
C SER A 5 -6.33 -1.20 0.04
N VAL A 6 -7.45 -1.14 0.78
CA VAL A 6 -7.43 -1.15 2.25
C VAL A 6 -8.46 -2.13 2.75
N GLU A 7 -7.97 -3.22 3.32
CA GLU A 7 -8.79 -4.21 4.01
C GLU A 7 -8.91 -3.90 5.50
N SER A 8 -10.15 -3.85 5.95
CA SER A 8 -10.49 -3.52 7.32
C SER A 8 -10.42 -4.75 8.23
N LYS A 9 -9.71 -4.58 9.35
CA LYS A 9 -9.71 -5.37 10.61
C LYS A 9 -8.59 -6.36 10.93
N THR A 10 -7.52 -6.46 10.15
CA THR A 10 -6.23 -7.02 10.67
C THR A 10 -5.03 -6.10 10.49
N LEU A 11 -5.20 -4.95 9.81
CA LEU A 11 -4.13 -3.99 9.55
C LEU A 11 -3.71 -3.10 10.73
N ARG A 12 -4.44 -3.07 11.85
CA ARG A 12 -3.97 -2.30 13.03
C ARG A 12 -2.73 -2.94 13.64
N ASP A 13 -2.63 -4.26 13.62
CA ASP A 13 -1.49 -4.99 14.20
C ASP A 13 -0.37 -5.19 13.16
N VAL A 14 -0.73 -5.46 11.89
CA VAL A 14 0.28 -5.65 10.83
C VAL A 14 0.96 -4.32 10.43
N MET A 15 0.27 -3.17 10.50
CA MET A 15 0.82 -1.84 10.14
C MET A 15 1.64 -1.18 11.27
N CYS A 16 1.80 -1.82 12.43
CA CYS A 16 2.79 -1.41 13.43
C CYS A 16 4.25 -1.71 13.02
N PHE A 17 4.51 -2.16 11.78
CA PHE A 17 5.83 -2.58 11.32
C PHE A 17 6.67 -1.57 10.54
N SER A 18 6.18 -0.35 10.30
CA SER A 18 7.01 0.63 9.58
C SER A 18 6.81 2.07 10.06
N SER A 19 6.48 2.25 11.34
CA SER A 19 6.50 3.58 11.97
C SER A 19 7.48 3.59 13.14
N LYS A 20 8.76 3.51 12.81
CA LYS A 20 9.83 4.15 13.59
C LYS A 20 10.41 5.22 12.67
N HIS A 21 10.76 6.39 13.20
CA HIS A 21 11.15 7.66 12.55
C HIS A 21 10.07 8.76 12.45
N ALA A 22 9.17 8.88 13.43
CA ALA A 22 8.43 10.13 13.62
C ALA A 22 8.75 10.84 14.95
N ASP A 23 9.90 10.56 15.57
CA ASP A 23 10.34 11.26 16.78
C ASP A 23 11.87 11.34 16.79
N ASP A 24 12.46 12.23 15.98
CA ASP A 24 13.72 12.87 16.36
C ASP A 24 13.97 14.17 15.56
N ALA A 25 13.90 15.27 16.30
CA ALA A 25 14.57 16.56 16.16
C ALA A 25 14.74 17.22 14.78
N VAL A 26 14.05 18.35 14.62
CA VAL A 26 14.56 19.64 14.09
C VAL A 26 16.06 19.66 13.72
N ARG A 27 16.37 19.76 12.42
CA ARG A 27 17.34 20.70 11.82
C ARG A 27 17.58 20.41 10.33
N GLY A 28 17.27 21.42 9.50
CA GLY A 28 18.22 21.88 8.48
C GLY A 28 18.08 21.36 7.05
N VAL A 29 17.67 22.29 6.17
CA VAL A 29 18.18 22.50 4.81
C VAL A 29 17.74 21.54 3.70
N GLY A 30 17.02 22.11 2.72
CA GLY A 30 17.34 21.90 1.30
C GLY A 30 16.54 20.84 0.55
N GLY A 31 15.41 21.24 -0.03
CA GLY A 31 14.64 20.43 -0.97
C GLY A 31 13.83 21.29 -1.96
N SER A 32 14.49 22.29 -2.53
CA SER A 32 14.00 23.06 -3.68
C SER A 32 13.95 22.15 -4.91
N GLY A 33 12.76 21.86 -5.44
CA GLY A 33 12.62 21.12 -6.71
C GLY A 33 11.27 20.43 -6.92
N ARG A 34 10.15 21.12 -6.73
CA ARG A 34 8.82 20.59 -7.10
C ARG A 34 8.05 21.56 -7.99
N THR A 35 8.75 22.08 -8.99
CA THR A 35 8.15 22.85 -10.09
C THR A 35 7.31 21.88 -10.93
N GLU A 36 5.99 22.07 -10.88
CA GLU A 36 5.02 21.76 -11.93
C GLU A 36 5.21 20.40 -12.64
N ARG A 37 4.73 19.32 -12.00
CA ARG A 37 4.42 18.08 -12.74
C ARG A 37 3.43 18.44 -13.83
N ASN A 38 3.80 18.28 -15.10
CA ASN A 38 2.91 18.47 -16.24
C ASN A 38 1.60 17.68 -15.99
N LEU A 39 0.52 18.42 -15.71
CA LEU A 39 -0.76 17.85 -15.28
C LEU A 39 -1.34 16.92 -16.36
N GLU A 40 -1.08 17.26 -17.62
CA GLU A 40 -1.52 16.51 -18.81
C GLU A 40 -0.88 15.13 -18.85
N ALA A 41 0.43 15.03 -18.64
CA ALA A 41 1.14 13.74 -18.57
C ALA A 41 0.67 12.86 -17.39
N VAL A 42 0.30 13.47 -16.26
CA VAL A 42 -0.26 12.76 -15.11
C VAL A 42 -1.65 12.22 -15.43
N LEU A 43 -2.49 13.02 -16.11
CA LEU A 43 -3.81 12.59 -16.56
C LEU A 43 -3.72 11.47 -17.59
N GLU A 44 -2.79 11.54 -18.55
CA GLU A 44 -2.59 10.50 -19.55
C GLU A 44 -2.12 9.18 -18.92
N LYS A 45 -1.15 9.22 -18.00
CA LYS A 45 -0.76 8.02 -17.22
C LYS A 45 -1.93 7.46 -16.42
N ALA A 46 -2.71 8.34 -15.79
CA ALA A 46 -3.88 7.92 -15.03
C ALA A 46 -4.97 7.28 -15.91
N LYS A 47 -5.11 7.68 -17.18
CA LYS A 47 -6.02 7.05 -18.16
C LYS A 47 -5.52 5.68 -18.61
N LYS A 48 -4.21 5.51 -18.76
CA LYS A 48 -3.57 4.24 -19.14
C LYS A 48 -3.44 3.23 -18.00
N GLY A 49 -3.81 3.62 -16.78
CA GLY A 49 -3.64 2.77 -15.59
C GLY A 49 -2.20 2.67 -15.12
N GLU A 50 -1.30 3.50 -15.65
CA GLU A 50 0.12 3.45 -15.29
C GLU A 50 0.39 4.13 -13.94
N PRO A 51 1.37 3.64 -13.17
CA PRO A 51 1.78 4.26 -11.93
C PRO A 51 2.23 5.71 -12.13
N LEU A 52 1.76 6.60 -11.26
CA LEU A 52 2.13 8.02 -11.29
C LEU A 52 3.56 8.27 -10.82
N ARG A 53 4.05 7.43 -9.90
CA ARG A 53 5.43 7.48 -9.38
C ARG A 53 6.38 6.71 -10.29
N THR A 54 7.65 7.05 -10.27
CA THR A 54 8.68 6.29 -10.97
C THR A 54 8.91 4.92 -10.32
N TYR A 55 9.52 3.98 -11.05
CA TYR A 55 9.85 2.66 -10.51
C TYR A 55 10.74 2.74 -9.27
N GLN A 56 11.82 3.55 -9.31
CA GLN A 56 12.74 3.70 -8.18
C GLN A 56 12.04 4.25 -6.92
N GLU A 57 11.14 5.22 -7.08
CA GLU A 57 10.37 5.75 -5.95
C GLU A 57 9.47 4.69 -5.32
N ARG A 58 8.90 3.77 -6.10
CA ARG A 58 8.12 2.64 -5.59
C ARG A 58 9.02 1.60 -4.92
N LEU A 59 10.14 1.27 -5.57
CA LEU A 59 11.14 0.35 -5.03
C LEU A 59 11.65 0.80 -3.66
N ASN A 60 11.90 2.09 -3.48
CA ASN A 60 12.30 2.66 -2.18
C ASN A 60 11.24 2.52 -1.07
N GLN A 61 9.97 2.26 -1.42
CA GLN A 61 8.89 1.98 -0.47
C GLN A 61 8.68 0.48 -0.22
N THR A 62 9.37 -0.40 -0.96
CA THR A 62 9.28 -1.85 -0.73
C THR A 62 10.03 -2.26 0.53
N PRO A 63 9.63 -3.36 1.20
CA PRO A 63 10.31 -3.86 2.38
C PRO A 63 11.80 -4.13 2.13
N VAL A 64 12.65 -3.60 3.03
CA VAL A 64 14.11 -3.85 3.03
C VAL A 64 14.47 -4.93 4.03
N ASN A 65 13.80 -4.90 5.20
CA ASN A 65 14.09 -5.72 6.35
C ASN A 65 12.84 -6.52 6.74
N GLU A 66 12.99 -7.39 7.74
CA GLU A 66 11.88 -8.10 8.38
C GLU A 66 11.18 -9.17 7.50
N GLY A 67 11.95 -9.66 6.53
CA GLY A 67 11.60 -10.75 5.63
C GLY A 67 12.77 -11.02 4.70
N HIS A 68 12.53 -11.81 3.67
CA HIS A 68 13.48 -12.01 2.59
C HIS A 68 12.74 -12.04 1.24
N TRP A 69 13.49 -11.71 0.19
CA TRP A 69 13.00 -11.80 -1.18
C TRP A 69 13.46 -13.12 -1.76
N THR A 70 12.58 -13.80 -2.50
CA THR A 70 12.92 -15.06 -3.18
C THR A 70 13.83 -14.80 -4.39
N GLY A 71 13.77 -13.61 -4.98
CA GLY A 71 14.61 -13.18 -6.09
C GLY A 71 14.96 -11.70 -6.01
N GLU A 72 14.83 -10.98 -7.13
CA GLU A 72 15.12 -9.55 -7.19
C GLU A 72 14.08 -8.74 -6.39
N ARG A 73 14.56 -7.78 -5.62
CA ARG A 73 13.70 -6.92 -4.80
C ARG A 73 12.76 -6.11 -5.70
N GLY A 74 11.46 -6.22 -5.43
CA GLY A 74 10.41 -5.50 -6.17
C GLY A 74 9.90 -6.20 -7.42
N GLU A 75 10.51 -7.30 -7.84
CA GLU A 75 10.13 -8.13 -9.01
C GLU A 75 10.02 -9.62 -8.65
N SER A 76 9.88 -9.92 -7.35
CA SER A 76 9.79 -11.28 -6.84
C SER A 76 8.92 -11.35 -5.61
N THR A 77 8.76 -12.55 -5.05
CA THR A 77 7.95 -12.76 -3.86
C THR A 77 8.68 -12.28 -2.61
N PHE A 78 7.99 -11.47 -1.81
CA PHE A 78 8.44 -11.10 -0.48
C PHE A 78 7.84 -12.04 0.57
N VAL A 79 8.70 -12.72 1.32
CA VAL A 79 8.33 -13.62 2.42
C VAL A 79 8.61 -12.90 3.73
N SER A 80 7.55 -12.62 4.49
CA SER A 80 7.66 -11.94 5.78
C SER A 80 8.06 -12.90 6.90
N ASN A 81 8.91 -12.45 7.82
CA ASN A 81 9.32 -13.23 9.01
C ASN A 81 8.33 -13.12 10.18
N LYS A 82 7.25 -12.35 10.03
CA LYS A 82 6.25 -12.17 11.07
C LYS A 82 5.28 -13.35 11.15
N ASP A 83 5.15 -13.95 12.33
CA ASP A 83 4.17 -15.03 12.55
C ASP A 83 2.73 -14.62 12.26
N GLU A 84 2.34 -13.37 12.55
CA GLU A 84 0.99 -12.87 12.27
C GLU A 84 0.68 -12.82 10.76
N VAL A 85 1.66 -12.42 9.95
CA VAL A 85 1.52 -12.35 8.49
C VAL A 85 1.54 -13.74 7.90
N ARG A 86 2.45 -14.61 8.38
CA ARG A 86 2.54 -16.00 7.94
C ARG A 86 1.24 -16.76 8.14
N LYS A 87 0.54 -16.58 9.27
CA LYS A 87 -0.77 -17.22 9.51
C LYS A 87 -1.81 -16.82 8.46
N ILE A 88 -1.86 -15.54 8.10
CA ILE A 88 -2.80 -15.03 7.08
C ILE A 88 -2.47 -15.61 5.70
N LEU A 89 -1.18 -15.72 5.38
CA LEU A 89 -0.71 -16.30 4.11
C LEU A 89 -0.94 -17.81 4.06
N ASP A 90 -0.69 -18.53 5.16
CA ASP A 90 -0.94 -19.96 5.29
C ASP A 90 -2.44 -20.28 5.09
N ASP A 91 -3.36 -19.44 5.60
CA ASP A 91 -4.81 -19.59 5.40
C ASP A 91 -5.23 -19.54 3.92
N VAL A 92 -4.49 -18.80 3.08
CA VAL A 92 -4.71 -18.71 1.62
C VAL A 92 -3.73 -19.57 0.83
N ASN A 93 -2.94 -20.43 1.50
CA ASN A 93 -1.91 -21.30 0.92
C ASN A 93 -0.90 -20.53 0.05
N LEU A 94 -0.48 -19.35 0.52
CA LEU A 94 0.60 -18.56 -0.06
C LEU A 94 1.83 -18.56 0.84
N GLU A 95 3.01 -18.56 0.25
CA GLU A 95 4.27 -18.46 0.99
C GLU A 95 4.68 -17.00 1.25
N GLY A 96 4.25 -16.09 0.36
CA GLY A 96 4.57 -14.67 0.41
C GLY A 96 3.69 -13.86 -0.53
N ILE A 97 4.01 -12.57 -0.67
CA ILE A 97 3.31 -11.65 -1.56
C ILE A 97 4.16 -11.42 -2.80
N GLU A 98 3.56 -11.60 -3.97
CA GLU A 98 4.22 -11.33 -5.26
C GLU A 98 4.29 -9.83 -5.52
N TYR A 99 5.43 -9.40 -6.06
CA TYR A 99 5.63 -8.03 -6.51
C TYR A 99 5.98 -8.04 -7.99
N GLU A 100 5.33 -7.16 -8.74
CA GLU A 100 5.67 -6.84 -10.12
C GLU A 100 5.80 -5.32 -10.23
N ASN A 101 6.88 -4.83 -10.85
CA ASN A 101 7.11 -3.40 -11.04
C ASN A 101 7.13 -2.59 -9.72
N ALA A 102 7.62 -3.22 -8.64
CA ALA A 102 7.60 -2.74 -7.26
C ALA A 102 6.19 -2.45 -6.71
N ILE A 103 5.18 -3.17 -7.22
CA ILE A 103 3.78 -3.12 -6.75
C ILE A 103 3.42 -4.50 -6.20
N PRO A 104 3.01 -4.60 -4.92
CA PRO A 104 2.53 -5.85 -4.35
C PRO A 104 1.15 -6.23 -4.90
N ASP A 105 0.96 -7.51 -5.19
CA ASP A 105 -0.37 -8.07 -5.46
C ASP A 105 -0.99 -8.64 -4.19
N PHE A 106 -2.03 -7.97 -3.68
CA PHE A 106 -2.81 -8.42 -2.51
C PHE A 106 -4.14 -9.07 -2.90
N SER A 107 -4.43 -9.23 -4.19
CA SER A 107 -5.65 -9.89 -4.68
C SER A 107 -5.97 -11.22 -3.98
N PRO A 108 -5.00 -12.12 -3.71
CA PRO A 108 -5.32 -13.41 -3.09
C PRO A 108 -5.60 -13.36 -1.59
N VAL A 109 -5.12 -12.32 -0.89
CA VAL A 109 -5.39 -12.13 0.54
C VAL A 109 -6.59 -11.21 0.79
N SER A 110 -7.03 -10.50 -0.25
CA SER A 110 -8.12 -9.53 -0.17
C SER A 110 -9.49 -10.21 -0.07
N LYS A 111 -10.25 -9.88 0.97
CA LYS A 111 -11.67 -10.20 1.18
C LYS A 111 -12.62 -9.24 0.45
N GLY A 112 -12.17 -8.05 0.08
CA GLY A 112 -12.97 -7.12 -0.73
C GLY A 112 -12.23 -5.82 -1.08
N GLU A 113 -12.59 -5.25 -2.23
CA GLU A 113 -12.00 -4.02 -2.76
C GLU A 113 -13.08 -2.94 -2.86
N VAL A 114 -12.81 -1.74 -2.33
CA VAL A 114 -13.74 -0.61 -2.41
C VAL A 114 -13.04 0.64 -2.91
N LYS A 115 -13.75 1.37 -3.79
CA LYS A 115 -13.26 2.63 -4.34
C LYS A 115 -13.88 3.81 -3.61
N ILE A 116 -13.03 4.57 -2.91
CA ILE A 116 -13.38 5.88 -2.33
C ILE A 116 -13.02 7.00 -3.30
N THR A 117 -13.99 7.88 -3.60
CA THR A 117 -13.84 8.95 -4.59
C THR A 117 -13.37 10.28 -4.01
N ASP A 118 -13.51 10.50 -2.70
CA ASP A 118 -13.24 11.78 -2.03
C ASP A 118 -12.21 11.62 -0.89
N MET A 119 -10.99 11.22 -1.26
CA MET A 119 -9.89 11.04 -0.31
C MET A 119 -9.37 12.38 0.19
N GLY A 120 -9.54 12.64 1.49
CA GLY A 120 -8.98 13.81 2.18
C GLY A 120 -7.57 13.59 2.74
N ILE A 121 -7.04 14.59 3.43
CA ILE A 121 -5.78 14.48 4.19
C ILE A 121 -5.93 13.68 5.48
N ASP A 122 -7.15 13.58 6.02
CA ASP A 122 -7.44 12.84 7.24
C ASP A 122 -7.54 11.34 6.94
N ARG A 123 -6.46 10.64 7.28
CA ARG A 123 -6.34 9.20 7.10
C ARG A 123 -7.45 8.42 7.81
N ASN A 124 -7.87 8.84 9.00
CA ASN A 124 -8.88 8.12 9.77
C ASN A 124 -10.27 8.27 9.14
N ALA A 125 -10.58 9.45 8.59
CA ALA A 125 -11.82 9.67 7.86
C ALA A 125 -11.90 8.80 6.60
N ASN A 126 -10.80 8.71 5.83
CA ASN A 126 -10.74 7.90 4.62
C ASN A 126 -10.95 6.41 4.91
N PHE A 127 -10.30 5.87 5.96
CA PHE A 127 -10.49 4.48 6.36
C PHE A 127 -11.91 4.18 6.81
N ARG A 128 -12.53 5.09 7.57
CA ARG A 128 -13.93 4.94 7.99
C ARG A 128 -14.86 4.89 6.77
N GLN A 129 -14.63 5.74 5.77
CA GLN A 129 -15.43 5.72 4.54
C GLN A 129 -15.27 4.40 3.78
N ALA A 130 -14.06 3.86 3.68
CA ALA A 130 -13.83 2.56 3.06
C ALA A 130 -14.55 1.43 3.83
N ASP A 131 -14.42 1.39 5.16
CA ASP A 131 -15.11 0.41 6.02
C ASP A 131 -16.63 0.48 5.84
N GLU A 132 -17.20 1.68 5.79
CA GLU A 132 -18.64 1.90 5.61
C GLU A 132 -19.12 1.43 4.22
N LEU A 133 -18.34 1.67 3.16
CA LEU A 133 -18.66 1.19 1.81
C LEU A 133 -18.58 -0.33 1.70
N LEU A 134 -17.50 -0.93 2.20
CA LEU A 134 -17.30 -2.39 2.17
C LEU A 134 -18.36 -3.10 3.01
N GLY A 135 -18.72 -2.53 4.16
CA GLY A 135 -19.81 -3.05 5.00
C GLY A 135 -21.16 -3.05 4.29
N ARG A 136 -21.46 -2.02 3.48
CA ARG A 136 -22.68 -1.97 2.66
C ARG A 136 -22.67 -3.05 1.57
N GLU A 137 -21.55 -3.22 0.89
CA GLU A 137 -21.39 -4.22 -0.18
C GLU A 137 -21.55 -5.65 0.34
N LEU A 138 -20.97 -5.94 1.50
CA LEU A 138 -21.08 -7.25 2.16
C LEU A 138 -22.41 -7.45 2.90
N GLY A 139 -23.35 -6.50 2.83
CA GLY A 139 -24.64 -6.54 3.54
C GLY A 139 -24.50 -6.52 5.07
N LYS A 140 -23.32 -6.18 5.59
CA LYS A 140 -23.01 -6.11 7.02
C LYS A 140 -23.10 -4.66 7.49
N THR A 141 -24.30 -4.11 7.42
CA THR A 141 -24.59 -2.83 8.08
C THR A 141 -24.78 -3.08 9.59
N ARG A 142 -24.16 -2.22 10.41
CA ARG A 142 -24.23 -2.28 11.88
C ARG A 142 -25.59 -1.83 12.38
#